data_AF-A0AB38SIW4-F1
#
_entry.id   AF-A0AB38SIW4-F1
#
_cell.length_a   1.000
_cell.length_b   1.000
_cell.length_c   1.000
_cell.angle_alpha   90.00
_cell.angle_beta   90.00
_cell.angle_gamma   90.00
#
_symmetry.space_group_name_H-M   'P 1'
#
loop_
_entity.id
_entity.type
_entity.pdbx_description
1 polymer ?
#
loop_
_entity_poly.entity_id
_entity_poly.type
_entity_poly.pdbx_seq_one_letter_code
_entity_poly.pdbx_strand_id
1 'polypeptide(L)'
;MMPVKRRIAKQRAISVADELQAWSVLFGSGFDFFDDLDDIGLPVSRREGHPMAKEAWRRLGAEYLRRHDAAEPCWALDRFGSPGGLE
;
A
#
# COMPACT_ATOMS: atom_id res chain seq x y z
N MET A 1 -12.43 6.52 29.98
CA MET A 1 -10.98 6.24 29.82
C MET A 1 -10.84 4.84 29.23
N MET A 2 -10.69 4.71 27.91
CA MET A 2 -10.55 3.40 27.26
C MET A 2 -9.09 3.18 26.87
N PRO A 3 -8.51 1.99 27.12
CA PRO A 3 -7.10 1.75 26.86
C PRO A 3 -6.88 1.53 25.36
N VAL A 4 -6.19 2.49 24.73
CA VAL A 4 -5.71 2.44 23.34
C VAL A 4 -4.55 1.44 23.18
N LYS A 5 -4.80 0.17 23.48
CA LYS A 5 -3.84 -0.93 23.31
C LYS A 5 -4.44 -1.97 22.36
N ARG A 6 -4.71 -1.58 21.11
CA ARG A 6 -5.22 -2.50 20.06
C ARG A 6 -4.59 -2.31 18.68
N ARG A 7 -3.50 -1.54 18.54
CA ARG A 7 -2.90 -1.32 17.21
C ARG A 7 -2.07 -2.51 16.72
N ILE A 8 -1.35 -3.21 17.60
CA ILE A 8 -0.45 -4.32 17.19
C ILE A 8 -1.20 -5.63 16.90
N ALA A 9 -2.34 -5.89 17.55
CA ALA A 9 -3.12 -7.10 17.31
C ALA A 9 -3.87 -7.08 15.97
N LYS A 10 -4.16 -5.90 15.42
CA LYS A 10 -4.88 -5.72 14.16
C LYS A 10 -4.01 -6.09 12.96
N GLN A 11 -2.71 -5.75 12.96
CA GLN A 11 -1.75 -6.09 11.89
C GLN A 11 -1.73 -7.57 11.48
N ARG A 12 -1.95 -8.51 12.42
CA ARG A 12 -1.97 -9.95 12.12
C ARG A 12 -3.31 -10.48 11.62
N ALA A 13 -4.39 -9.73 11.78
CA ALA A 13 -5.75 -10.12 11.41
C ALA A 13 -6.24 -9.44 10.12
N ILE A 14 -5.46 -8.50 9.58
CA ILE A 14 -5.80 -7.80 8.34
C ILE A 14 -5.54 -8.75 7.18
N SER A 15 -6.57 -8.98 6.38
CA SER A 15 -6.49 -9.85 5.21
C SER A 15 -5.65 -9.18 4.13
N VAL A 16 -4.96 -9.97 3.30
CA VAL A 16 -4.17 -9.47 2.16
C VAL A 16 -4.97 -8.54 1.26
N ALA A 17 -6.27 -8.80 1.09
CA ALA A 17 -7.18 -7.94 0.33
C ALA A 17 -7.38 -6.54 0.94
N ASP A 18 -7.39 -6.44 2.26
CA ASP A 18 -7.60 -5.20 3.02
C ASP A 18 -6.31 -4.36 3.00
N GLU A 19 -5.16 -5.02 3.17
CA GLU A 19 -3.84 -4.43 2.94
C GLU A 19 -3.71 -3.91 1.50
N LEU A 20 -4.06 -4.72 0.49
CA LEU A 20 -4.06 -4.31 -0.92
C LEU A 20 -4.94 -3.07 -1.15
N GLN A 21 -6.11 -2.99 -0.53
CA GLN A 21 -7.01 -1.86 -0.69
C GLN A 21 -6.43 -0.57 -0.09
N ALA A 22 -5.83 -0.64 1.10
CA ALA A 22 -5.12 0.50 1.70
C ALA A 22 -3.96 0.97 0.81
N TRP A 23 -3.18 0.03 0.28
CA TRP A 23 -2.09 0.35 -0.64
C TRP A 23 -2.56 0.84 -2.02
N SER A 24 -3.76 0.47 -2.47
CA SER A 24 -4.29 0.82 -3.80
C SER A 24 -4.41 2.33 -4.00
N VAL A 25 -4.80 3.07 -2.94
CA VAL A 25 -4.89 4.54 -2.97
C VAL A 25 -3.50 5.16 -3.15
N LEU A 26 -2.52 4.67 -2.40
CA LEU A 26 -1.14 5.12 -2.50
C LEU A 26 -0.51 4.71 -3.84
N PHE A 27 -0.81 3.51 -4.37
CA PHE A 27 -0.29 3.07 -5.66
C PHE A 27 -0.85 3.87 -6.83
N GLY A 28 -2.14 4.24 -6.78
CA GLY A 28 -2.77 5.06 -7.79
C GLY A 28 -2.26 6.49 -7.79
N SER A 29 -2.22 7.14 -6.62
CA SER A 29 -2.02 8.59 -6.53
C SER A 29 -0.71 9.04 -5.85
N GLY A 30 0.10 8.11 -5.32
CA GLY A 30 1.34 8.41 -4.59
C GLY A 30 1.15 8.96 -3.19
N PHE A 31 -0.09 9.04 -2.73
CA PHE A 31 -0.44 9.70 -1.48
C PHE A 31 -1.48 8.88 -0.73
N ASP A 32 -1.28 8.73 0.58
CA ASP A 32 -2.30 8.17 1.46
C ASP A 32 -3.26 9.27 1.89
N PHE A 33 -4.42 9.34 1.22
CA PHE A 33 -5.43 10.35 1.50
C PHE A 33 -6.21 10.06 2.78
N PHE A 34 -6.34 8.78 3.12
CA PHE A 34 -7.27 8.30 4.14
C PHE A 34 -6.56 7.85 5.42
N ASP A 35 -5.22 7.85 5.43
CA ASP A 35 -4.42 7.33 6.55
C ASP A 35 -4.73 5.84 6.80
N ASP A 36 -5.24 5.13 5.78
CA ASP A 36 -5.60 3.71 5.85
C ASP A 36 -4.37 2.88 6.22
N LEU A 37 -3.19 3.32 5.76
CA LEU A 37 -1.92 2.68 6.09
C LEU A 37 -1.60 2.85 7.60
N ASP A 38 -1.89 4.00 8.22
CA ASP A 38 -1.75 4.15 9.68
C ASP A 38 -2.78 3.31 10.45
N ASP A 39 -4.03 3.18 9.96
CA ASP A 39 -5.06 2.35 10.61
C ASP A 39 -4.65 0.87 10.65
N ILE A 40 -4.02 0.38 9.57
CA ILE A 40 -3.46 -0.97 9.53
C ILE A 40 -2.10 -1.09 10.22
N GLY A 41 -1.59 0.00 10.81
CA GLY A 41 -0.33 0.03 11.57
C GLY A 41 0.93 0.03 10.72
N LEU A 42 0.81 0.40 9.45
CA LEU A 42 1.89 0.71 8.52
C LEU A 42 1.99 2.24 8.37
N PRO A 43 2.58 2.97 9.34
CA PRO A 43 2.70 4.42 9.25
C PRO A 43 3.68 4.79 8.13
N VAL A 44 3.17 4.88 6.91
CA VAL A 44 3.89 5.40 5.77
C VAL A 44 3.82 6.91 5.90
N SER A 45 4.97 7.56 6.11
CA SER A 45 5.03 9.02 6.06
C SER A 45 4.32 9.48 4.79
N ARG A 46 3.41 10.44 4.90
CA ARG A 46 2.58 11.00 3.81
C ARG A 46 3.37 11.46 2.57
N ARG A 47 4.70 11.44 2.61
CA ARG A 47 5.59 11.72 1.49
C ARG A 47 5.85 10.48 0.64
N GLU A 48 5.76 10.71 -0.67
CA GLU A 48 6.23 9.83 -1.72
C GLU A 48 7.62 9.22 -1.42
N GLY A 49 7.76 7.91 -1.64
CA GLY A 49 9.07 7.23 -1.63
C GLY A 49 9.47 6.54 -0.33
N HIS A 50 8.53 6.23 0.57
CA HIS A 50 8.84 5.40 1.71
C HIS A 50 9.33 4.00 1.25
N PRO A 51 10.39 3.42 1.86
CA PRO A 51 10.88 2.09 1.49
C PRO A 51 9.79 1.01 1.57
N MET A 52 8.83 1.17 2.48
CA MET A 52 7.67 0.26 2.56
C MET A 52 6.78 0.33 1.33
N ALA A 53 6.63 1.48 0.67
CA ALA A 53 5.84 1.59 -0.55
C ALA A 53 6.46 0.78 -1.69
N LYS A 54 7.80 0.80 -1.82
CA LYS A 54 8.51 -0.03 -2.79
C LYS A 54 8.38 -1.52 -2.48
N GLU A 55 8.50 -1.90 -1.20
CA GLU A 55 8.33 -3.30 -0.79
C GLU A 55 6.90 -3.81 -0.98
N ALA A 56 5.91 -3.00 -0.61
CA ALA A 56 4.50 -3.28 -0.81
C ALA A 56 4.19 -3.39 -2.30
N TRP A 57 4.71 -2.47 -3.13
CA TRP A 57 4.56 -2.54 -4.58
C TRP A 57 5.15 -3.83 -5.15
N ARG A 58 6.31 -4.27 -4.65
CA ARG A 58 6.93 -5.54 -5.09
C ARG A 58 6.09 -6.77 -4.69
N ARG A 59 5.36 -6.73 -3.57
CA ARG A 59 4.56 -7.85 -3.05
C ARG A 59 3.14 -7.88 -3.64
N LEU A 60 2.51 -6.71 -3.71
CA LEU A 60 1.08 -6.52 -3.98
C LEU A 60 0.82 -5.88 -5.34
N GLY A 61 1.80 -5.21 -5.94
CA GLY A 61 1.62 -4.50 -7.21
C GLY A 61 1.22 -5.41 -8.36
N ALA A 62 1.67 -6.66 -8.36
CA ALA A 62 1.22 -7.64 -9.35
C ALA A 62 -0.27 -7.97 -9.20
N GLU A 63 -0.78 -8.05 -7.96
CA GLU A 63 -2.21 -8.28 -7.69
C GLU A 63 -3.03 -7.02 -7.97
N TYR A 64 -2.48 -5.84 -7.66
CA TYR A 64 -3.04 -4.55 -8.01
C TYR A 64 -3.23 -4.42 -9.53
N LEU A 65 -2.20 -4.69 -10.34
CA LEU A 65 -2.27 -4.65 -11.81
C LEU A 65 -3.15 -5.75 -12.43
N ARG A 66 -3.41 -6.85 -11.71
CA ARG A 66 -4.41 -7.84 -12.16
C ARG A 66 -5.84 -7.37 -11.92
N ARG A 67 -6.04 -6.48 -10.96
CA ARG A 67 -7.36 -5.98 -10.51
C ARG A 67 -7.70 -4.63 -11.13
N HIS A 68 -6.69 -3.79 -11.34
CA HIS A 68 -6.73 -2.55 -12.09
C HIS A 68 -6.14 -2.79 -13.46
N ASP A 69 -6.96 -2.63 -14.50
CA ASP A 69 -6.53 -2.76 -15.88
C ASP A 69 -5.29 -1.88 -16.12
N ALA A 70 -4.22 -2.47 -16.65
CA ALA A 70 -2.91 -1.81 -16.80
C ALA A 70 -2.92 -0.60 -17.77
N ALA A 71 -4.09 -0.23 -18.29
CA ALA A 71 -4.30 0.89 -19.19
C ALA A 71 -4.13 2.26 -18.52
N GLU A 72 -4.32 2.38 -17.21
CA GLU A 72 -4.08 3.62 -16.48
C GLU A 72 -2.70 3.62 -15.80
N PRO A 73 -1.79 4.56 -16.15
CA PRO A 73 -0.50 4.65 -15.50
C PRO A 73 -0.70 5.09 -14.04
N CYS A 74 -0.58 4.13 -13.12
CA CYS A 74 -0.61 4.40 -11.69
C CYS A 74 0.73 4.99 -11.23
N TRP A 75 0.70 5.88 -10.24
CA TRP A 75 1.89 6.53 -9.71
C TRP A 75 2.99 5.54 -9.31
N ALA A 76 2.63 4.39 -8.72
CA ALA A 76 3.61 3.39 -8.33
C ALA A 76 4.33 2.75 -9.53
N LEU A 77 3.65 2.59 -10.67
CA LEU A 77 4.27 2.12 -11.90
C LEU A 77 5.25 3.16 -12.48
N ASP A 78 4.88 4.44 -12.47
CA ASP A 78 5.76 5.54 -12.91
C ASP A 78 6.98 5.69 -11.98
N ARG A 79 6.75 5.62 -10.66
CA ARG A 79 7.77 5.88 -9.65
C ARG A 79 8.71 4.69 -9.42
N PHE A 80 8.18 3.47 -9.40
CA PHE A 80 8.93 2.26 -9.05
C PHE A 80 9.11 1.28 -10.21
N GLY A 81 8.39 1.46 -11.32
CA GLY A 81 8.40 0.52 -12.45
C GLY A 81 7.52 -0.70 -12.22
N SER A 82 7.73 -1.75 -13.02
CA SER A 82 6.95 -2.98 -12.94
C SER A 82 7.12 -3.71 -11.60
N PRO A 83 6.02 -4.15 -10.96
CA PRO A 83 6.08 -4.89 -9.70
C PRO A 83 6.66 -6.28 -9.95
N GLY A 84 7.91 -6.48 -9.55
CA GLY A 84 8.63 -7.74 -9.78
C GLY A 84 10.04 -7.56 -10.29
N GLY A 85 10.44 -6.36 -10.73
CA GLY A 85 11.81 -6.02 -11.09
C GLY A 85 12.50 -7.13 -11.89
N LEU A 86 12.06 -7.34 -13.12
CA LEU A 86 12.85 -8.10 -14.08
C LEU A 86 13.76 -7.10 -14.79
N GLU A 87 14.83 -6.72 -14.11
CA GLU A 87 16.09 -6.30 -14.74
C GLU A 87 17.12 -7.40 -14.52
#